data_AF-K0PZ22-F1
#
_entry.id   AF-K0PZ22-F1
#
_cell.length_a   1.000
_cell.length_b   1.000
_cell.length_c   1.000
_cell.angle_alpha   90.00
_cell.angle_beta   90.00
_cell.angle_gamma   90.00
#
_symmetry.space_group_name_H-M   'P 1'
#
loop_
_entity.id
_entity.type
_entity.pdbx_description
1 polymer ?
#
loop_
_entity_poly.entity_id
_entity_poly.type
_entity_poly.pdbx_seq_one_letter_code
_entity_poly.pdbx_strand_id
1 'polypeptide(L)'
;MRAVFNTDETHNLVVCTLCSCYPWSVLGLPPVWYKAPAYRSRAVIDPRGVLAEFGMTLPDEKKIRVWDSTAELRYLVVPERPDGTEGWSEEQLANLVTRDAMIGTGLATLPGVAP
;
A
#
# COMPACT_ATOMS: atom_id res chain seq x y z
N MET A 1 -7.50 14.32 3.16
CA MET A 1 -6.79 13.02 3.15
C MET A 1 -7.73 11.95 3.68
N ARG A 2 -7.63 10.70 3.21
CA ARG A 2 -8.47 9.58 3.65
C ARG A 2 -7.61 8.34 3.90
N ALA A 3 -7.76 7.75 5.08
CA ALA A 3 -7.25 6.41 5.35
C ALA A 3 -8.18 5.36 4.73
N VAL A 4 -7.62 4.35 4.09
CA VAL A 4 -8.33 3.19 3.53
C VAL A 4 -7.78 1.93 4.15
N PHE A 5 -8.65 1.10 4.71
CA PHE A 5 -8.26 -0.02 5.56
C PHE A 5 -8.26 -1.30 4.73
N ASN A 6 -7.17 -2.04 4.80
CA ASN A 6 -7.17 -3.42 4.35
C ASN A 6 -8.01 -4.27 5.32
N THR A 7 -8.59 -5.33 4.77
CA THR A 7 -9.37 -6.33 5.49
C THR A 7 -9.06 -7.70 4.89
N ASP A 8 -9.51 -8.77 5.56
CA ASP A 8 -9.37 -10.15 5.07
C ASP A 8 -9.85 -10.29 3.61
N GLU A 9 -10.87 -9.53 3.23
CA GLU A 9 -11.52 -9.58 1.93
C GLU A 9 -10.99 -8.56 0.91
N THR A 10 -10.36 -7.46 1.36
CA THR A 10 -9.99 -6.33 0.48
C THR A 10 -8.60 -5.80 0.79
N HIS A 11 -7.75 -5.77 -0.24
CA HIS A 11 -6.47 -5.06 -0.26
C HIS A 11 -6.58 -3.75 -1.05
N ASN A 12 -6.05 -2.66 -0.52
CA ASN A 12 -6.07 -1.36 -1.18
C ASN A 12 -4.70 -1.06 -1.80
N LEU A 13 -4.71 -0.43 -2.98
CA LEU A 13 -3.52 0.03 -3.69
C LEU A 13 -3.70 1.49 -4.10
N VAL A 14 -2.73 2.36 -3.84
CA VAL A 14 -2.81 3.80 -4.17
C VAL A 14 -1.95 4.11 -5.39
N VAL A 15 -2.50 4.88 -6.33
CA VAL A 15 -1.78 5.41 -7.49
C VAL A 15 -2.21 6.83 -7.78
N CYS A 16 -1.43 7.54 -8.60
CA CYS A 16 -1.89 8.72 -9.31
C CYS A 16 -1.55 8.54 -10.78
N THR A 17 -2.52 8.10 -11.58
CA THR A 17 -2.29 7.78 -12.99
C THR A 17 -1.90 9.01 -13.80
N LEU A 18 -2.40 10.19 -13.42
CA LEU A 18 -2.15 11.46 -14.14
C LEU A 18 -0.78 12.08 -13.86
N CYS A 19 -0.22 11.88 -12.67
CA CYS A 19 1.07 12.47 -12.30
C CYS A 19 1.77 11.69 -11.17
N SER A 20 1.62 12.15 -9.93
CA SER A 20 2.32 11.65 -8.75
C SER A 20 1.72 12.17 -7.44
N CYS A 21 0.43 12.52 -7.44
CA CYS A 21 -0.29 12.94 -6.23
C CYS A 21 -0.07 11.95 -5.09
N TYR A 22 0.35 12.47 -3.93
CA TYR A 22 0.83 11.66 -2.80
C TYR A 22 0.60 12.42 -1.46
N PRO A 23 0.37 11.75 -0.32
CA PRO A 23 0.11 12.40 0.98
C PRO A 23 1.41 12.87 1.66
N TRP A 24 2.01 13.96 1.16
CA TRP A 24 3.37 14.38 1.57
C TRP A 24 3.50 14.69 3.06
N SER A 25 2.47 15.25 3.68
CA SER A 25 2.47 15.63 5.10
C SER A 25 2.61 14.44 6.05
N VAL A 26 2.34 13.21 5.58
CA VAL A 26 2.43 11.98 6.40
C VAL A 26 3.51 11.05 5.89
N LEU A 27 3.62 10.87 4.57
CA LEU A 27 4.51 9.87 3.97
C LEU A 27 5.77 10.45 3.32
N GLY A 28 5.99 11.76 3.41
CA GLY A 28 7.11 12.44 2.76
C GLY A 28 7.00 12.45 1.23
N LEU A 29 8.14 12.49 0.55
CA LEU A 29 8.16 12.55 -0.92
C LEU A 29 7.84 11.18 -1.54
N PRO A 30 7.14 11.15 -2.70
CA PRO A 30 6.80 9.91 -3.36
C PRO A 30 8.05 9.18 -3.85
N PRO A 31 8.08 7.84 -3.77
CA PRO A 31 9.15 7.03 -4.36
C PRO A 31 9.38 7.31 -5.84
N VAL A 32 10.58 7.03 -6.35
CA VAL A 32 10.88 7.16 -7.79
C VAL A 32 9.97 6.27 -8.63
N TRP A 33 9.77 5.01 -8.21
CA TRP A 33 8.91 4.06 -8.91
C TRP A 33 7.44 4.49 -8.95
N TYR A 34 6.94 5.18 -7.92
CA TYR A 34 5.55 5.66 -7.88
C TYR A 34 5.24 6.66 -9.00
N LYS A 35 6.26 7.43 -9.40
CA LYS A 35 6.20 8.41 -10.49
C LYS A 35 6.38 7.77 -11.86
N ALA A 36 6.87 6.53 -11.92
CA ALA A 36 7.25 5.89 -13.17
C ALA A 36 6.01 5.57 -14.02
N PRO A 37 6.08 5.77 -15.36
CA PRO A 37 4.98 5.42 -16.25
C PRO A 37 4.52 3.97 -16.10
N ALA A 38 5.46 3.03 -15.88
CA ALA A 38 5.16 1.61 -15.71
C ALA A 38 4.21 1.33 -14.54
N TYR A 39 4.45 1.95 -13.37
CA TYR A 39 3.56 1.82 -12.22
C TYR A 39 2.21 2.48 -12.49
N ARG A 40 2.24 3.72 -13.00
CA ARG A 40 1.03 4.54 -13.22
C ARG A 40 0.07 3.92 -14.21
N SER A 41 0.55 3.31 -15.29
CA SER A 41 -0.32 2.68 -16.29
C SER A 41 -0.83 1.33 -15.83
N ARG A 42 -0.02 0.55 -15.10
CA ARG A 42 -0.35 -0.83 -14.75
C ARG A 42 -1.15 -0.99 -13.47
N ALA A 43 -0.97 -0.12 -12.49
CA ALA A 43 -1.65 -0.26 -11.19
C ALA A 43 -3.18 -0.30 -11.29
N VAL A 44 -3.77 0.30 -12.33
CA VAL A 44 -5.23 0.31 -12.54
C VAL A 44 -5.76 -0.82 -13.44
N ILE A 45 -4.92 -1.42 -14.28
CA ILE A 45 -5.34 -2.43 -15.28
C ILE A 45 -4.87 -3.85 -14.91
N ASP A 46 -3.70 -3.95 -14.28
CA ASP A 46 -3.08 -5.19 -13.81
C ASP A 46 -2.48 -4.97 -12.40
N PRO A 47 -3.33 -4.69 -11.39
CA PRO A 47 -2.84 -4.48 -10.03
C PRO A 47 -2.18 -5.73 -9.45
N ARG A 48 -2.65 -6.94 -9.80
CA ARG A 48 -2.05 -8.20 -9.32
C ARG A 48 -0.64 -8.39 -9.87
N GLY A 49 -0.42 -8.17 -11.17
CA GLY A 49 0.92 -8.26 -11.75
C GLY A 49 1.87 -7.19 -11.21
N VAL A 50 1.37 -5.97 -10.94
CA VAL A 50 2.16 -4.95 -10.24
C VAL A 50 2.57 -5.43 -8.84
N LEU A 51 1.64 -5.94 -8.02
CA LEU A 51 1.97 -6.46 -6.68
C LEU A 51 2.97 -7.62 -6.74
N ALA A 52 2.86 -8.51 -7.72
CA ALA A 52 3.81 -9.61 -7.92
C ALA A 52 5.24 -9.11 -8.16
N GLU A 53 5.43 -7.98 -8.87
CA GLU A 53 6.75 -7.35 -9.06
C GLU A 53 7.33 -6.75 -7.78
N PHE A 54 6.47 -6.43 -6.79
CA PHE A 54 6.87 -6.07 -5.43
C PHE A 54 7.08 -7.30 -4.52
N GLY A 55 7.02 -8.51 -5.07
CA GLY A 55 7.15 -9.76 -4.29
C GLY A 55 5.85 -10.20 -3.59
N MET A 56 4.74 -9.49 -3.81
CA MET A 56 3.49 -9.70 -3.10
C MET A 56 2.48 -10.49 -3.94
N THR A 57 2.10 -11.67 -3.45
CA THR A 57 1.01 -12.47 -4.01
C THR A 57 -0.15 -12.50 -3.03
N LEU A 58 -1.34 -12.15 -3.50
CA LEU A 58 -2.58 -12.18 -2.72
C LEU A 58 -3.47 -13.35 -3.18
N PRO A 59 -4.28 -13.94 -2.28
CA PRO A 59 -5.32 -14.90 -2.69
C PRO A 59 -6.21 -14.34 -3.80
N ASP A 60 -6.71 -15.23 -4.67
CA ASP A 60 -7.52 -14.85 -5.83
C ASP A 60 -8.86 -14.23 -5.41
N GLU A 61 -9.40 -14.67 -4.28
CA GLU A 61 -10.65 -14.20 -3.70
C GLU A 61 -10.52 -12.82 -3.04
N LYS A 62 -9.30 -12.43 -2.63
CA LYS A 62 -9.04 -11.15 -1.99
C LYS A 62 -9.13 -10.02 -3.01
N LYS A 63 -10.13 -9.16 -2.88
CA LYS A 63 -10.39 -8.07 -3.83
C LYS A 63 -9.28 -7.03 -3.74
N ILE A 64 -8.83 -6.52 -4.88
CA ILE A 64 -7.93 -5.36 -4.91
C ILE A 64 -8.74 -4.12 -5.27
N ARG A 65 -8.72 -3.12 -4.40
CA ARG A 65 -9.32 -1.82 -4.65
C ARG A 65 -8.22 -0.80 -4.93
N VAL A 66 -8.19 -0.31 -6.16
CA VAL A 66 -7.25 0.73 -6.59
C VAL A 66 -7.85 2.11 -6.34
N TRP A 67 -7.07 2.98 -5.70
CA TRP A 67 -7.41 4.37 -5.42
C TRP A 67 -6.54 5.28 -6.28
N ASP A 68 -7.13 5.83 -7.34
CA ASP A 68 -6.46 6.77 -8.22
C ASP A 68 -6.65 8.22 -7.73
N SER A 69 -5.56 8.87 -7.34
CA SER A 69 -5.53 10.20 -6.74
C SER A 69 -5.57 11.30 -7.82
N THR A 70 -6.67 11.40 -8.57
CA THR A 70 -6.82 12.30 -9.74
C THR A 70 -7.35 13.70 -9.39
N ALA A 71 -7.86 13.91 -8.18
CA ALA A 71 -8.39 15.18 -7.70
C ALA A 71 -7.69 15.64 -6.42
N GLU A 72 -8.39 16.32 -5.51
CA GLU A 72 -7.82 16.88 -4.28
C GLU A 72 -7.55 15.83 -3.19
N LEU A 73 -8.23 14.68 -3.24
CA LEU A 73 -8.06 13.64 -2.24
C LEU A 73 -6.68 12.97 -2.34
N ARG A 74 -6.13 12.67 -1.17
CA ARG A 74 -4.93 11.85 -0.99
C ARG A 74 -5.30 10.68 -0.09
N TYR A 75 -4.78 9.50 -0.42
CA TYR A 75 -5.05 8.26 0.27
C TYR A 75 -3.78 7.73 0.92
N LEU A 76 -3.96 7.04 2.04
CA LEU A 76 -2.95 6.15 2.63
C LEU A 76 -3.65 4.85 3.02
N VAL A 77 -2.96 3.73 2.84
CA VAL A 77 -3.43 2.41 3.24
C VAL A 77 -3.10 2.19 4.71
N VAL A 78 -4.06 1.69 5.46
CA VAL A 78 -3.83 1.11 6.79
C VAL A 78 -3.77 -0.41 6.58
N PRO A 79 -2.59 -1.03 6.68
CA PRO A 79 -2.44 -2.46 6.45
C PRO A 79 -3.14 -3.27 7.54
N GLU A 80 -3.45 -4.52 7.23
CA GLU A 80 -3.90 -5.49 8.24
C GLU A 80 -2.80 -5.71 9.28
N ARG A 81 -3.23 -5.91 10.52
CA ARG A 81 -2.32 -6.26 11.61
C ARG A 81 -1.81 -7.69 11.39
N PRO A 82 -0.50 -7.93 11.39
CA PRO A 82 0.04 -9.29 11.29
C PRO A 82 -0.30 -10.12 12.53
N ASP A 83 -0.56 -11.41 12.32
CA ASP A 83 -0.69 -12.39 13.39
C ASP A 83 0.57 -12.45 14.27
N GLY A 84 0.42 -12.87 15.53
CA GLY A 84 1.56 -13.01 16.46
C GLY A 84 2.04 -11.68 17.04
N THR A 85 1.27 -10.61 16.84
CA THR A 85 1.55 -9.28 17.41
C THR A 85 0.67 -8.97 18.63
N GLU A 86 -0.04 -9.96 19.18
CA GLU A 86 -0.93 -9.78 20.33
C GLU A 86 -0.17 -9.18 21.53
N GLY A 87 -0.77 -8.20 22.20
CA GLY A 87 -0.16 -7.54 23.35
C GLY A 87 1.00 -6.59 23.03
N TRP A 88 1.40 -6.42 21.76
CA TRP A 88 2.40 -5.44 21.36
C TRP A 88 1.92 -4.01 21.64
N SER A 89 2.86 -3.14 22.01
CA SER A 89 2.61 -1.72 22.17
C SER A 89 2.39 -1.03 20.82
N GLU A 90 1.82 0.18 20.86
CA GLU A 90 1.66 1.03 19.67
C GLU A 90 3.00 1.27 18.97
N GLU A 91 4.07 1.56 19.72
CA GLU A 91 5.41 1.79 19.18
C GLU A 91 5.96 0.54 18.47
N GLN A 92 5.72 -0.65 19.04
CA GLN A 92 6.13 -1.90 18.41
C GLN A 92 5.35 -2.17 17.13
N LEU A 93 4.04 -1.90 17.10
CA LEU A 93 3.21 -2.05 15.90
C LEU A 93 3.59 -1.03 14.81
N ALA A 94 3.89 0.21 15.19
CA ALA A 94 4.32 1.25 14.25
C ALA A 94 5.58 0.85 13.48
N ASN A 95 6.51 0.13 14.12
CA ASN A 95 7.73 -0.38 13.47
C ASN A 95 7.46 -1.45 12.38
N LEU A 96 6.25 -2.04 12.35
CA LEU A 96 5.85 -3.00 11.31
C LEU A 96 5.34 -2.32 10.05
N VAL A 97 4.93 -1.04 10.15
CA VAL A 97 4.26 -0.33 9.06
C VAL A 97 5.28 0.45 8.24
N THR A 98 5.59 -0.08 7.07
CA THR A 98 6.48 0.58 6.11
C THR A 98 5.73 1.59 5.25
N ARG A 99 6.47 2.47 4.58
CA ARG A 99 5.91 3.35 3.55
C ARG A 99 5.21 2.55 2.45
N ASP A 100 5.79 1.43 2.03
CA ASP A 100 5.26 0.62 0.93
C ASP A 100 3.94 -0.06 1.36
N ALA A 101 3.83 -0.48 2.63
CA ALA A 101 2.57 -0.93 3.21
C ALA A 101 1.49 0.17 3.21
N MET A 102 1.88 1.43 3.45
CA MET A 102 0.96 2.57 3.39
C MET A 102 0.62 3.05 1.97
N ILE A 103 1.32 2.58 0.94
CA ILE A 103 0.94 2.74 -0.48
C ILE A 103 0.07 1.56 -0.94
N GLY A 104 0.21 0.41 -0.28
CA GLY A 104 -0.44 -0.85 -0.66
C GLY A 104 0.41 -1.72 -1.58
N THR A 105 1.72 -1.43 -1.71
CA THR A 105 2.68 -2.26 -2.47
C THR A 105 3.49 -3.20 -1.56
N GLY A 106 3.12 -3.28 -0.28
CA GLY A 106 3.67 -4.23 0.68
C GLY A 106 2.68 -4.53 1.79
N LEU A 107 3.03 -5.47 2.65
CA LEU A 107 2.29 -5.78 3.87
C LEU A 107 3.00 -5.16 5.08
N ALA A 108 2.28 -5.03 6.19
CA ALA A 108 2.96 -4.92 7.48
C ALA A 108 3.65 -6.27 7.77
N THR A 109 4.93 -6.25 8.08
CA THR A 109 5.72 -7.49 8.23
C THR A 109 6.47 -7.49 9.54
N LEU A 110 6.49 -8.64 10.21
CA LEU A 110 7.30 -8.85 11.40
C LEU A 110 8.79 -8.58 11.11
N PRO A 111 9.56 -8.09 12.10
CA PRO A 111 10.98 -7.87 11.91
C PRO A 111 11.68 -9.18 11.53
N GLY A 112 12.47 -9.16 10.44
CA GLY A 112 13.23 -10.33 9.98
C GLY A 112 12.55 -11.21 8.94
N VAL A 113 11.30 -10.92 8.56
CA VAL A 113 10.68 -11.48 7.36
C VAL A 113 11.01 -10.55 6.19
N ALA A 114 11.95 -10.97 5.32
CA ALA A 114 12.21 -10.24 4.08
C ALA A 114 10.98 -10.34 3.15
N PRO A 115 10.68 -9.28 2.38
CA PRO A 115 9.66 -9.35 1.34
C PRO A 115 10.02 -10.35 0.23
#